data_AF-J7H675-F1
#
_entry.id   AF-J7H675-F1
#
_cell.length_a   1.000
_cell.length_b   1.000
_cell.length_c   1.000
_cell.angle_alpha   90.00
_cell.angle_beta   90.00
_cell.angle_gamma   90.00
#
_symmetry.space_group_name_H-M   'P 1'
#
loop_
_entity.id
_entity.type
_entity.pdbx_description
1 polymer ?
#
loop_
_entity_poly.entity_id
_entity_poly.type
_entity_poly.pdbx_seq_one_letter_code
_entity_poly.pdbx_strand_id
1 'polypeptide(L)'
;MKRAVFPKMNDHSISPKENELKALSTFFSKSCIVGKWSPDPKTNSAWMSQYSQLCAMCEHPDVCDYPDNYSGYEGALKCLATNGGQVAFTKVIYVRKFFGLPHGKIPAGTAEQNPDGYSYLCVDGSKVSVKDKACTWAARPWQGLIGHNDVLAQLSPLREKIRQLSQYGATTRPG
;
A
#
# COMPACT_ATOMS: atom_id res chain seq x y z
N MET A 1 -31.62 -10.27 1.75
CA MET A 1 -30.24 -10.76 1.49
C MET A 1 -29.36 -9.57 1.13
N LYS A 2 -28.33 -9.25 1.95
CA LYS A 2 -27.31 -8.26 1.55
C LYS A 2 -26.47 -8.92 0.45
N ARG A 3 -26.64 -8.51 -0.80
CA ARG A 3 -25.74 -8.93 -1.89
C ARG A 3 -24.35 -8.36 -1.58
N ALA A 4 -23.32 -9.20 -1.61
CA ALA A 4 -21.95 -8.74 -1.49
C ALA A 4 -21.65 -7.80 -2.67
N VAL A 5 -21.19 -6.58 -2.36
CA VAL A 5 -20.96 -5.53 -3.38
C VAL A 5 -19.67 -5.81 -4.17
N PHE A 6 -18.68 -6.44 -3.54
CA PHE A 6 -17.43 -6.81 -4.21
C PHE A 6 -17.62 -8.06 -5.09
N PRO A 7 -17.09 -8.08 -6.33
CA PRO A 7 -17.21 -9.25 -7.21
C PRO A 7 -16.60 -10.52 -6.61
N LYS A 8 -17.15 -11.67 -6.98
CA LYS A 8 -16.58 -12.97 -6.61
C LYS A 8 -15.29 -13.23 -7.40
N MET A 9 -14.35 -13.95 -6.79
CA MET A 9 -13.03 -14.29 -7.35
C MET A 9 -12.82 -15.81 -7.40
N ASN A 10 -13.86 -16.56 -7.75
CA ASN A 10 -13.86 -18.02 -7.79
C ASN A 10 -14.23 -18.58 -9.18
N ASP A 11 -13.93 -17.82 -10.23
CA ASP A 11 -14.03 -18.30 -11.60
C ASP A 11 -12.84 -19.22 -11.89
N HIS A 12 -13.09 -20.53 -11.93
CA HIS A 12 -12.05 -21.54 -12.13
C HIS A 12 -11.60 -21.68 -13.60
N SER A 13 -12.20 -20.94 -14.54
CA SER A 13 -11.74 -20.91 -15.93
C SER A 13 -10.49 -20.04 -16.15
N ILE A 14 -10.18 -19.16 -15.19
CA ILE A 14 -9.05 -18.24 -15.21
C ILE A 14 -8.18 -18.40 -13.95
N SER A 15 -6.97 -17.85 -13.98
CA SER A 15 -6.07 -17.92 -12.81
C SER A 15 -6.60 -17.12 -11.61
N PRO A 16 -6.16 -17.41 -10.37
CA PRO A 16 -6.50 -16.60 -9.21
C PRO A 16 -6.09 -15.13 -9.37
N LYS A 17 -4.93 -14.87 -9.98
CA LYS A 17 -4.45 -13.51 -10.25
C LYS A 17 -5.39 -12.77 -11.22
N GLU A 18 -5.85 -13.45 -12.26
CA GLU A 18 -6.78 -12.85 -13.21
C GLU A 18 -8.15 -12.60 -12.58
N ASN A 19 -8.63 -13.47 -11.69
CA ASN A 19 -9.83 -13.23 -10.89
C ASN A 19 -9.73 -11.90 -10.11
N GLU A 20 -8.58 -11.63 -9.47
CA GLU A 20 -8.34 -10.37 -8.74
C GLU A 20 -8.41 -9.15 -9.68
N LEU A 21 -7.71 -9.21 -10.82
CA LEU A 21 -7.71 -8.12 -11.82
C LEU A 21 -9.14 -7.87 -12.32
N LYS A 22 -9.84 -8.93 -12.74
CA LYS A 22 -11.23 -8.86 -13.20
C LYS A 22 -12.14 -8.25 -12.13
N ALA A 23 -12.05 -8.69 -10.88
CA ALA A 23 -12.87 -8.19 -9.78
C ALA A 23 -12.60 -6.71 -9.48
N LEU A 24 -11.34 -6.30 -9.34
CA LEU A 24 -10.99 -4.89 -9.11
C LEU A 24 -11.47 -3.99 -10.24
N SER A 25 -11.29 -4.46 -11.48
CA SER A 25 -11.64 -3.72 -12.69
C SER A 25 -13.15 -3.63 -12.93
N THR A 26 -13.92 -4.53 -12.33
CA THR A 26 -15.39 -4.50 -12.32
C THR A 26 -15.92 -3.63 -11.19
N PHE A 27 -15.23 -3.60 -10.05
CA PHE A 27 -15.66 -2.87 -8.87
C PHE A 27 -15.35 -1.37 -8.96
N PHE A 28 -14.15 -1.00 -9.41
CA PHE A 28 -13.74 0.38 -9.62
C PHE A 28 -13.84 0.75 -11.10
N SER A 29 -14.41 1.93 -11.39
CA SER A 29 -14.55 2.42 -12.77
C SER A 29 -13.21 2.70 -13.45
N LYS A 30 -12.23 3.22 -12.69
CA LYS A 30 -10.84 3.43 -13.11
C LYS A 30 -9.91 3.26 -11.91
N SER A 31 -8.66 2.89 -12.13
CA SER A 31 -7.64 2.77 -11.09
C SER A 31 -6.25 3.06 -11.64
N CYS A 32 -5.26 3.15 -10.74
CA CYS A 32 -3.86 3.05 -11.09
C CYS A 32 -3.20 1.92 -10.30
N ILE A 33 -2.95 0.79 -10.95
CA ILE A 33 -2.31 -0.41 -10.40
C ILE A 33 -1.16 -0.80 -11.32
N VAL A 34 -0.03 -0.12 -11.17
CA VAL A 34 1.17 -0.39 -11.99
C VAL A 34 1.89 -1.67 -11.59
N GLY A 35 2.84 -2.09 -12.42
CA GLY A 35 3.79 -3.15 -12.14
C GLY A 35 3.53 -4.41 -12.97
N LYS A 36 4.29 -5.47 -12.69
CA LYS A 36 4.08 -6.77 -13.35
C LYS A 36 2.93 -7.53 -12.68
N TRP A 37 1.80 -7.64 -13.37
CA TRP A 37 0.65 -8.43 -12.95
C TRP A 37 0.86 -9.94 -13.16
N SER A 38 1.67 -10.29 -14.16
CA SER A 38 2.15 -11.66 -14.40
C SER A 38 3.68 -11.67 -14.51
N PRO A 39 4.36 -12.72 -14.01
CA PRO A 39 5.78 -12.92 -14.31
C PRO A 39 6.02 -13.27 -15.79
N ASP A 40 5.01 -13.79 -16.50
CA ASP A 40 5.10 -14.01 -17.95
C ASP A 40 4.80 -12.71 -18.72
N PRO A 41 5.72 -12.20 -19.56
CA PRO A 41 5.53 -10.94 -20.26
C PRO A 41 4.33 -10.91 -21.21
N LYS A 42 4.02 -12.03 -21.89
CA LYS A 42 2.91 -12.08 -22.85
C LYS A 42 1.57 -12.02 -22.12
N THR A 43 1.41 -12.80 -21.06
CA THR A 43 0.25 -12.74 -20.17
C THR A 43 0.10 -11.36 -19.55
N ASN A 44 1.21 -10.76 -19.08
CA ASN A 44 1.18 -9.41 -18.49
C ASN A 44 0.63 -8.37 -19.48
N SER A 45 1.19 -8.32 -20.69
CA SER A 45 0.72 -7.40 -21.74
C SER A 45 -0.73 -7.67 -22.16
N ALA A 46 -1.13 -8.94 -22.26
CA ALA A 46 -2.52 -9.31 -22.58
C ALA A 46 -3.50 -8.82 -21.50
N TRP A 47 -3.18 -9.04 -20.22
CA TRP A 47 -4.02 -8.57 -19.12
C TRP A 47 -4.06 -7.05 -19.01
N MET A 48 -2.94 -6.34 -19.21
CA MET A 48 -2.93 -4.87 -19.24
C MET A 48 -3.86 -4.30 -20.32
N SER A 49 -3.94 -4.95 -21.48
CA SER A 49 -4.90 -4.58 -22.52
C SER A 49 -6.34 -4.91 -22.11
N GLN A 50 -6.58 -6.14 -21.64
CA GLN A 50 -7.92 -6.65 -21.28
C GLN A 50 -8.55 -5.91 -20.08
N TYR A 51 -7.74 -5.50 -19.11
CA TYR A 51 -8.16 -4.84 -17.87
C TYR A 51 -7.61 -3.41 -17.79
N SER A 52 -7.54 -2.71 -18.93
CA SER A 52 -6.95 -1.36 -19.07
C SER A 52 -7.53 -0.30 -18.12
N GLN A 53 -8.77 -0.45 -17.64
CA GLN A 53 -9.34 0.41 -16.59
C GLN A 53 -8.49 0.45 -15.31
N LEU A 54 -7.70 -0.59 -15.03
CA LEU A 54 -6.80 -0.64 -13.87
C LEU A 54 -5.57 0.26 -14.00
N CYS A 55 -5.28 0.74 -15.21
CA CYS A 55 -4.16 1.64 -15.53
C CYS A 55 -4.62 3.06 -15.86
N ALA A 56 -5.93 3.28 -16.04
CA ALA A 56 -6.48 4.52 -16.58
C ALA A 56 -6.27 5.78 -15.72
N MET A 57 -5.88 5.64 -14.45
CA MET A 57 -5.55 6.76 -13.54
C MET A 57 -4.03 6.92 -13.32
N CYS A 58 -3.21 6.12 -14.00
CA CYS A 58 -1.76 6.24 -13.96
C CYS A 58 -1.29 7.41 -14.83
N GLU A 59 -0.04 7.84 -14.65
CA GLU A 59 0.57 8.91 -15.43
C GLU A 59 0.76 8.47 -16.89
N HIS A 60 1.21 7.22 -17.07
CA HIS A 60 1.37 6.59 -18.38
C HIS A 60 0.52 5.30 -18.44
N PRO A 61 -0.79 5.41 -18.75
CA PRO A 61 -1.70 4.25 -18.77
C PRO A 61 -1.31 3.14 -19.74
N ASP A 62 -0.61 3.49 -20.82
CA ASP A 62 -0.09 2.57 -21.84
C ASP A 62 1.11 1.75 -21.35
N VAL A 63 1.90 2.30 -20.42
CA VAL A 63 3.06 1.62 -19.82
C VAL A 63 2.65 0.86 -18.57
N CYS A 64 1.86 1.49 -17.69
CA CYS A 64 1.33 0.92 -16.46
C CYS A 64 2.38 0.17 -15.61
N ASP A 65 3.57 0.73 -15.50
CA ASP A 65 4.70 0.17 -14.77
C ASP A 65 5.43 1.27 -13.99
N TYR A 66 6.38 0.87 -13.15
CA TYR A 66 7.26 1.82 -12.46
C TYR A 66 8.36 2.34 -13.41
N PRO A 67 8.81 3.60 -13.24
CA PRO A 67 8.26 4.63 -12.35
C PRO A 67 7.00 5.30 -12.92
N ASP A 68 6.08 5.70 -12.04
CA ASP A 68 4.85 6.43 -12.40
C ASP A 68 4.47 7.37 -11.25
N ASN A 69 4.24 8.66 -11.55
CA ASN A 69 4.01 9.70 -10.54
C ASN A 69 2.70 9.54 -9.74
N TYR A 70 1.77 8.72 -10.21
CA TYR A 70 0.51 8.42 -9.55
C TYR A 70 0.50 7.04 -8.87
N SER A 71 1.65 6.35 -8.86
CA SER A 71 1.82 5.05 -8.23
C SER A 71 2.63 5.09 -6.92
N GLY A 72 2.61 3.97 -6.18
CA GLY A 72 3.29 3.87 -4.89
C GLY A 72 2.61 4.69 -3.79
N TYR A 73 3.24 4.75 -2.61
CA TYR A 73 2.58 5.30 -1.41
C TYR A 73 2.28 6.81 -1.52
N GLU A 74 3.20 7.59 -2.09
CA GLU A 74 3.04 9.03 -2.27
C GLU A 74 2.26 9.34 -3.56
N GLY A 75 2.56 8.64 -4.66
CA GLY A 75 1.85 8.85 -5.93
C GLY A 75 0.37 8.53 -5.85
N ALA A 76 -0.06 7.54 -5.05
CA ALA A 76 -1.48 7.30 -4.82
C ALA A 76 -2.20 8.52 -4.19
N LEU A 77 -1.51 9.29 -3.34
CA LEU A 77 -2.05 10.55 -2.79
C LEU A 77 -2.05 11.67 -3.84
N LYS A 78 -1.06 11.71 -4.72
CA LYS A 78 -1.07 12.62 -5.89
C LYS A 78 -2.22 12.27 -6.83
N CYS A 79 -2.46 10.99 -7.11
CA CYS A 79 -3.59 10.51 -7.92
C CYS A 79 -4.94 11.01 -7.35
N LEU A 80 -5.11 10.89 -6.03
CA LEU A 80 -6.29 11.40 -5.30
C LEU A 80 -6.41 12.93 -5.38
N ALA A 81 -5.31 13.65 -5.16
CA ALA A 81 -5.34 15.10 -5.03
C ALA A 81 -5.38 15.85 -6.38
N THR A 82 -4.73 15.32 -7.41
CA THR A 82 -4.47 16.06 -8.65
C THR A 82 -4.85 15.32 -9.94
N ASN A 83 -5.12 14.01 -9.90
CA ASN A 83 -5.53 13.24 -11.09
C ASN A 83 -7.01 12.80 -11.08
N GLY A 84 -7.83 13.37 -10.18
CA GLY A 84 -9.26 13.07 -10.09
C GLY A 84 -9.60 11.72 -9.46
N GLY A 85 -8.64 11.07 -8.78
CA GLY A 85 -8.91 9.89 -7.96
C GLY A 85 -9.90 10.22 -6.83
N GLN A 86 -10.68 9.22 -6.39
CA GLN A 86 -11.70 9.40 -5.35
C GLN A 86 -11.36 8.67 -4.04
N VAL A 87 -10.44 7.71 -4.11
CA VAL A 87 -9.93 6.94 -2.97
C VAL A 87 -8.48 6.55 -3.24
N ALA A 88 -7.63 6.61 -2.22
CA ALA A 88 -6.25 6.15 -2.30
C ALA A 88 -5.95 5.13 -1.21
N PHE A 89 -5.40 3.98 -1.61
CA PHE A 89 -4.90 2.97 -0.69
C PHE A 89 -3.40 3.20 -0.46
N THR A 90 -3.05 3.74 0.70
CA THR A 90 -1.66 4.01 1.11
C THR A 90 -1.50 3.77 2.61
N LYS A 91 -0.36 4.17 3.19
CA LYS A 91 -0.07 4.00 4.63
C LYS A 91 0.12 5.34 5.35
N VAL A 92 -0.20 5.34 6.64
CA VAL A 92 -0.30 6.54 7.49
C VAL A 92 0.93 7.44 7.41
N ILE A 93 2.15 6.88 7.43
CA ILE A 93 3.38 7.69 7.35
C ILE A 93 3.45 8.54 6.08
N TYR A 94 3.00 8.03 4.93
CA TYR A 94 2.98 8.80 3.68
C TYR A 94 1.85 9.81 3.64
N VAL A 95 0.69 9.50 4.23
CA VAL A 95 -0.40 10.49 4.40
C VAL A 95 0.09 11.67 5.24
N ARG A 96 0.72 11.39 6.39
CA ARG A 96 1.21 12.45 7.27
C ARG A 96 2.31 13.26 6.59
N LYS A 97 3.27 12.62 5.92
CA LYS A 97 4.30 13.32 5.14
C LYS A 97 3.69 14.22 4.05
N PHE A 98 2.76 13.69 3.25
CA PHE A 98 2.15 14.41 2.13
C PHE A 98 1.43 15.69 2.58
N PHE A 99 0.79 15.65 3.75
CA PHE A 99 0.11 16.80 4.34
C PHE A 99 0.97 17.60 5.35
N GLY A 100 2.29 17.37 5.39
CA GLY A 100 3.20 18.10 6.29
C GLY A 100 2.99 17.84 7.79
N LEU A 101 2.29 16.76 8.15
CA LEU A 101 1.96 16.39 9.53
C LEU A 101 3.07 15.55 10.18
N PRO A 102 3.31 15.69 11.50
CA PRO A 102 4.32 14.92 12.22
C PRO A 102 3.93 13.44 12.34
N HIS A 103 4.92 12.52 12.37
CA HIS A 103 4.70 11.09 12.57
C HIS A 103 5.88 10.42 13.31
N GLY A 104 5.64 9.89 14.51
CA GLY A 104 6.69 9.29 15.32
C GLY A 104 7.79 10.30 15.64
N LYS A 105 9.03 10.02 15.24
CA LYS A 105 10.17 10.94 15.39
C LYS A 105 10.31 11.94 14.23
N ILE A 106 9.45 11.85 13.21
CA ILE A 106 9.48 12.74 12.05
C ILE A 106 8.68 14.00 12.40
N PRO A 107 9.30 15.20 12.40
CA PRO A 107 8.60 16.44 12.67
C PRO A 107 7.64 16.82 11.53
N ALA A 108 6.80 17.83 11.78
CA ALA A 108 6.03 18.46 10.71
C ALA A 108 6.96 19.04 9.64
N GLY A 109 6.49 19.10 8.39
CA GLY A 109 7.27 19.57 7.25
C GLY A 109 6.40 20.32 6.25
N THR A 110 6.97 20.62 5.07
CA THR A 110 6.22 21.24 3.98
C THR A 110 5.13 20.29 3.49
N ALA A 111 3.91 20.79 3.41
CA ALA A 111 2.77 20.04 2.89
C ALA A 111 2.70 20.16 1.36
N GLU A 112 2.49 19.05 0.67
CA GLU A 112 2.21 19.01 -0.77
C GLU A 112 0.78 19.50 -1.07
N GLN A 113 -0.14 19.31 -0.12
CA GLN A 113 -1.56 19.68 -0.21
C GLN A 113 -2.11 20.11 1.15
N ASN A 114 -3.22 20.84 1.17
CA ASN A 114 -3.92 21.13 2.42
C ASN A 114 -4.58 19.83 2.95
N PRO A 115 -4.36 19.42 4.22
CA PRO A 115 -5.06 18.30 4.83
C PRO A 115 -6.59 18.48 4.94
N ASP A 116 -7.09 19.71 4.91
CA ASP A 116 -8.53 19.98 4.96
C ASP A 116 -9.24 19.41 3.72
N GLY A 117 -10.37 18.74 3.94
CA GLY A 117 -11.11 18.05 2.87
C GLY A 117 -10.67 16.59 2.64
N TYR A 118 -9.61 16.13 3.31
CA TYR A 118 -9.18 14.73 3.25
C TYR A 118 -9.54 13.99 4.54
N SER A 119 -9.87 12.70 4.41
CA SER A 119 -10.20 11.85 5.56
C SER A 119 -9.77 10.41 5.31
N TYR A 120 -9.43 9.70 6.38
CA TYR A 120 -9.42 8.25 6.38
C TYR A 120 -10.86 7.73 6.33
N LEU A 121 -11.09 6.67 5.55
CA LEU A 121 -12.34 5.93 5.54
C LEU A 121 -12.18 4.69 6.43
N CYS A 122 -13.00 4.59 7.46
CA CYS A 122 -12.96 3.49 8.42
C CYS A 122 -13.84 2.32 7.96
N VAL A 123 -13.60 1.13 8.51
CA VAL A 123 -14.34 -0.11 8.16
C VAL A 123 -15.83 0.00 8.48
N ASP A 124 -16.19 0.76 9.52
CA ASP A 124 -17.57 1.04 9.91
C ASP A 124 -18.26 2.08 9.00
N GLY A 125 -17.55 2.62 8.01
CA GLY A 125 -18.03 3.64 7.08
C GLY A 125 -17.88 5.08 7.58
N SER A 126 -17.40 5.30 8.80
CA SER A 126 -17.11 6.64 9.32
C SER A 126 -15.89 7.26 8.63
N LYS A 127 -15.80 8.59 8.68
CA LYS A 127 -14.67 9.36 8.18
C LYS A 127 -13.95 10.03 9.34
N VAL A 128 -12.62 9.92 9.36
CA VAL A 128 -11.75 10.54 10.37
C VAL A 128 -10.77 11.47 9.67
N SER A 129 -10.58 12.69 10.19
CA SER A 129 -9.66 13.66 9.60
C SER A 129 -8.24 13.10 9.49
N VAL A 130 -7.51 13.46 8.42
CA VAL A 130 -6.11 13.06 8.26
C VAL A 130 -5.19 13.62 9.36
N LYS A 131 -5.64 14.68 10.04
CA LYS A 131 -4.95 15.29 11.19
C LYS A 131 -4.98 14.39 12.44
N ASP A 132 -6.05 13.62 12.59
CA ASP A 132 -6.31 12.77 13.76
C ASP A 132 -5.61 11.41 13.67
N LYS A 133 -5.87 10.54 14.66
CA LYS A 133 -5.42 9.15 14.65
C LYS A 133 -6.14 8.38 13.56
N ALA A 134 -5.38 7.79 12.64
CA ALA A 134 -5.93 6.99 11.55
C ALA A 134 -6.71 5.77 12.07
N CYS A 135 -7.86 5.50 11.44
CA CYS A 135 -8.52 4.21 11.51
C CYS A 135 -7.96 3.31 10.40
N THR A 136 -7.39 2.16 10.78
CA THR A 136 -6.73 1.24 9.85
C THR A 136 -7.39 -0.13 9.96
N TRP A 137 -7.65 -0.78 8.82
CA TRP A 137 -8.19 -2.14 8.79
C TRP A 137 -7.14 -3.24 8.99
N ALA A 138 -5.86 -2.92 8.81
CA ALA A 138 -4.74 -3.84 8.85
C ALA A 138 -3.43 -3.04 8.94
N ALA A 139 -2.38 -3.67 9.45
CA ALA A 139 -1.02 -3.14 9.46
C ALA A 139 -0.04 -4.23 9.02
N ARG A 140 0.99 -3.85 8.25
CA ARG A 140 2.11 -4.75 7.96
C ARG A 140 2.97 -4.87 9.23
N PRO A 141 3.09 -6.05 9.85
CA PRO A 141 3.91 -6.22 11.04
C PRO A 141 5.38 -5.93 10.74
N TRP A 142 6.12 -5.57 11.78
CA TRP A 142 7.57 -5.49 11.69
C TRP A 142 8.15 -6.86 11.36
N GLN A 143 9.26 -6.87 10.62
CA GLN A 143 10.12 -8.04 10.56
C GLN A 143 10.61 -8.38 11.97
N GLY A 144 10.91 -9.65 12.21
CA GLY A 144 11.33 -10.13 13.52
C GLY A 144 12.06 -11.46 13.43
N LEU A 145 12.38 -11.99 14.60
CA LEU A 145 13.01 -13.29 14.76
C LEU A 145 11.99 -14.28 15.30
N ILE A 146 11.96 -15.48 14.73
CA ILE A 146 11.11 -16.58 15.16
C ILE A 146 12.00 -17.72 15.67
N GLY A 147 11.56 -18.38 16.74
CA GLY A 147 12.28 -19.50 17.35
C GLY A 147 11.30 -20.46 18.01
N HIS A 148 11.79 -21.66 18.32
CA HIS A 148 11.03 -22.65 19.07
C HIS A 148 10.71 -22.14 20.49
N ASN A 149 9.69 -22.71 21.14
CA ASN A 149 9.25 -22.29 22.46
C ASN A 149 10.35 -22.40 23.53
N ASP A 150 11.30 -23.33 23.38
CA ASP A 150 12.42 -23.53 24.34
C ASP A 150 13.33 -22.30 24.44
N VAL A 151 13.35 -21.44 23.41
CA VAL A 151 14.10 -20.17 23.42
C VAL A 151 13.62 -19.26 24.55
N LEU A 152 12.39 -19.43 25.04
CA LEU A 152 11.86 -18.64 26.16
C LEU A 152 12.72 -18.76 27.42
N ALA A 153 13.35 -19.92 27.68
CA ALA A 153 14.24 -20.12 28.82
C ALA A 153 15.51 -19.24 28.77
N GLN A 154 15.90 -18.78 27.58
CA GLN A 154 17.12 -17.99 27.34
C GLN A 154 16.82 -16.67 26.59
N LEU A 155 15.59 -16.15 26.72
CA LEU A 155 15.12 -15.05 25.89
C LEU A 155 15.85 -13.72 26.16
N SER A 156 16.13 -13.40 27.42
CA SER A 156 16.77 -12.13 27.79
C SER A 156 18.23 -12.06 27.31
N PRO A 157 19.10 -13.05 27.57
CA PRO A 157 20.45 -13.06 27.02
C PRO A 157 20.48 -12.98 25.49
N LEU A 158 19.58 -13.71 24.82
CA LEU A 158 19.49 -13.70 23.37
C LEU A 158 19.11 -12.30 22.83
N ARG A 159 18.07 -11.67 23.39
CA ARG A 159 17.64 -10.31 23.01
C ARG A 159 18.75 -9.29 23.18
N GLU A 160 19.48 -9.36 24.29
CA GLU A 160 20.60 -8.45 24.55
C GLU A 160 21.72 -8.64 23.54
N LYS A 161 22.06 -9.90 23.21
CA LYS A 161 23.08 -10.17 22.19
C LYS A 161 22.65 -9.67 20.81
N ILE A 162 21.40 -9.87 20.41
CA ILE A 162 20.84 -9.35 19.15
C ILE A 162 20.93 -7.82 19.12
N ARG A 163 20.58 -7.15 20.22
CA ARG A 163 20.67 -5.68 20.33
C ARG A 163 22.09 -5.19 20.14
N GLN A 164 23.07 -5.83 20.80
CA GLN A 164 24.49 -5.48 20.65
C GLN A 164 24.97 -5.67 19.21
N LEU A 165 24.62 -6.79 18.56
CA LEU A 165 24.98 -7.05 17.16
C LEU A 165 24.34 -6.04 16.21
N SER A 166 23.08 -5.68 16.44
CA SER A 166 22.37 -4.64 15.67
C SER A 166 23.06 -3.28 15.79
N GLN A 167 23.45 -2.89 17.01
CA GLN A 167 24.20 -1.65 17.25
C GLN A 167 25.58 -1.68 16.59
N TYR A 168 26.30 -2.80 16.69
CA TYR A 168 27.60 -2.96 16.05
C TYR A 168 27.52 -2.86 14.52
N GLY A 169 26.53 -3.52 13.90
CA GLY A 169 26.32 -3.42 12.46
C GLY A 169 25.90 -2.02 12.00
N ALA A 170 25.20 -1.26 12.84
CA ALA A 170 24.85 0.13 12.52
C ALA A 170 26.05 1.09 12.58
N THR A 171 27.02 0.83 13.46
CA THR A 171 28.22 1.68 13.62
C THR A 171 29.35 1.30 12.67
N THR A 172 29.40 0.05 12.20
CA THR A 172 30.38 -0.44 11.23
C THR A 172 29.79 -0.44 9.82
N ARG A 173 30.00 0.63 9.04
CA ARG A 173 29.67 0.60 7.60
C ARG A 173 30.64 -0.36 6.89
N PRO A 174 30.17 -1.26 6.02
CA PRO A 174 31.05 -1.86 5.02
C PRO A 174 31.59 -0.72 4.15
N GLY A 175 32.92 -0.65 4.01
CA GLY A 175 33.59 0.26 3.08
C GLY A 175 33.27 -0.07 1.63
#